data_AF-A0A2A6HL54-F1
#
_entry.id   AF-A0A2A6HL54-F1
#
_cell.length_a   1.000
_cell.length_b   1.000
_cell.length_c   1.000
_cell.angle_alpha   90.00
_cell.angle_beta   90.00
_cell.angle_gamma   90.00
#
_symmetry.space_group_name_H-M   'P 1'
#
loop_
_entity.id
_entity.type
_entity.pdbx_description
1 polymer ?
#
loop_
_entity_poly.entity_id
_entity_poly.type
_entity_poly.pdbx_seq_one_letter_code
_entity_poly.pdbx_strand_id
1 'polypeptide(L)'
;MPNTDVSSLSMLGQQTETAKSPEEAVLEKVPSNHAGTDYVVRFTAPEFTSLCPMTGQPDFAHIVIDYIPGEWLVESKSLKLFLHSFRNHGAFHEDCSVYIAKRIVELLDPKWLRIGAYWYPRGGIPIDVFWQTSKPPEGVWLPDQGVATYRGRG
;
A
#
# COMPACT_ATOMS: atom_id res chain seq x y z
N MET A 1 -19.09 -19.65 6.75
CA MET A 1 -18.55 -18.34 6.28
C MET A 1 -18.76 -18.30 4.77
N PRO A 2 -19.20 -17.17 4.18
CA PRO A 2 -19.31 -17.08 2.73
C PRO A 2 -17.92 -17.20 2.09
N ASN A 3 -17.78 -18.02 1.05
CA ASN A 3 -16.56 -18.06 0.26
C ASN A 3 -16.42 -16.75 -0.51
N THR A 4 -15.26 -16.11 -0.43
CA THR A 4 -14.94 -14.94 -1.26
C THR A 4 -14.86 -15.36 -2.72
N ASP A 5 -15.60 -14.68 -3.60
CA ASP A 5 -15.50 -14.93 -5.04
C ASP A 5 -14.14 -14.43 -5.57
N VAL A 6 -13.40 -15.36 -6.18
CA VAL A 6 -12.07 -15.15 -6.75
C VAL A 6 -12.03 -15.46 -8.24
N SER A 7 -13.19 -15.75 -8.86
CA SER A 7 -13.28 -16.21 -10.24
C SER A 7 -12.80 -15.17 -11.27
N SER A 8 -12.84 -13.88 -10.93
CA SER A 8 -12.35 -12.79 -11.77
C SER A 8 -10.85 -12.51 -11.64
N LEU A 9 -10.13 -13.20 -10.75
CA LEU A 9 -8.71 -12.97 -10.52
C LEU A 9 -7.87 -13.69 -11.58
N SER A 10 -7.00 -12.93 -12.25
CA SER A 10 -6.05 -13.47 -13.22
C SER A 10 -4.72 -13.87 -12.59
N MET A 11 -4.37 -13.29 -11.44
CA MET A 11 -3.08 -13.52 -10.82
C MET A 11 -3.11 -14.59 -9.73
N LEU A 12 -4.15 -14.65 -8.90
CA LEU A 12 -4.15 -15.54 -7.74
C LEU A 12 -3.99 -17.02 -8.14
N GLY A 13 -3.05 -17.73 -7.49
CA GLY A 13 -2.77 -19.14 -7.77
C GLY A 13 -1.95 -19.42 -9.05
N GLN A 14 -1.68 -18.41 -9.87
CA GLN A 14 -0.89 -18.54 -11.10
C GLN A 14 0.57 -18.09 -10.90
N GLN A 15 1.46 -18.42 -11.83
CA GLN A 15 2.75 -17.75 -11.95
C GLN A 15 2.55 -16.43 -12.72
N THR A 16 2.95 -15.31 -12.13
CA THR A 16 2.74 -13.98 -12.71
C THR A 16 4.00 -13.17 -12.55
N GLU A 17 4.47 -12.58 -13.64
CA GLU A 17 5.61 -11.67 -13.63
C GLU A 17 5.24 -10.31 -13.03
N THR A 18 6.22 -9.62 -12.46
CA THR A 18 6.03 -8.25 -11.98
C THR A 18 6.07 -7.28 -13.16
N ALA A 19 5.17 -6.30 -13.17
CA ALA A 19 5.18 -5.25 -14.19
C ALA A 19 6.48 -4.44 -14.16
N LYS A 20 6.84 -3.85 -15.31
CA LYS A 20 8.10 -3.07 -15.44
C LYS A 20 8.03 -1.72 -14.74
N SER A 21 6.83 -1.19 -14.55
CA SER A 21 6.60 0.05 -13.82
C SER A 21 5.27 0.02 -13.04
N PRO A 22 5.10 0.92 -12.07
CA PRO A 22 3.85 1.10 -11.32
C PRO A 22 2.64 1.39 -12.18
N GLU A 23 2.81 2.12 -13.27
CA GLU A 23 1.74 2.50 -14.19
C GLU A 23 1.20 1.30 -14.97
N GLU A 24 2.08 0.35 -15.34
CA GLU A 24 1.71 -0.89 -16.03
C GLU A 24 1.18 -1.97 -15.07
N ALA A 25 1.41 -1.82 -13.77
CA ALA A 25 0.99 -2.79 -12.77
C ALA A 25 -0.54 -2.83 -12.60
N VAL A 26 -1.08 -4.04 -12.64
CA VAL A 26 -2.50 -4.32 -12.44
C VAL A 26 -2.75 -4.67 -10.98
N LEU A 27 -3.72 -3.97 -10.39
CA LEU A 27 -4.30 -4.32 -9.09
C LEU A 27 -5.63 -5.04 -9.32
N GLU A 28 -5.87 -6.09 -8.53
CA GLU A 28 -7.10 -6.86 -8.54
C GLU A 28 -7.85 -6.68 -7.22
N LYS A 29 -9.16 -6.94 -7.25
CA LYS A 29 -10.02 -6.80 -6.09
C LYS A 29 -11.01 -7.95 -6.00
N VAL A 30 -11.47 -8.21 -4.78
CA VAL A 30 -12.48 -9.23 -4.44
C VAL A 30 -13.62 -8.59 -3.66
N PRO A 31 -14.85 -9.14 -3.70
CA PRO A 31 -15.96 -8.58 -2.93
C PRO A 31 -15.71 -8.62 -1.43
N SER A 32 -16.13 -7.57 -0.74
CA SER A 32 -16.22 -7.51 0.72
C SER A 32 -17.53 -8.14 1.19
N ASN A 33 -17.44 -9.29 1.87
CA ASN A 33 -18.62 -10.05 2.33
C ASN A 33 -19.22 -9.56 3.66
N HIS A 34 -18.71 -8.45 4.22
CA HIS A 34 -19.10 -7.92 5.53
C HIS A 34 -19.80 -6.56 5.42
N ALA A 35 -20.79 -6.47 4.52
CA ALA A 35 -21.58 -5.26 4.33
C ALA A 35 -22.17 -4.74 5.65
N GLY A 36 -22.13 -3.43 5.85
CA GLY A 36 -22.65 -2.77 7.06
C GLY A 36 -21.74 -2.83 8.29
N THR A 37 -20.59 -3.50 8.22
CA THR A 37 -19.59 -3.52 9.31
C THR A 37 -18.38 -2.70 8.90
N ASP A 38 -18.03 -1.68 9.69
CA ASP A 38 -16.77 -0.96 9.50
C ASP A 38 -15.64 -1.69 10.22
N TYR A 39 -14.68 -2.21 9.45
CA TYR A 39 -13.47 -2.84 9.95
C TYR A 39 -12.26 -2.30 9.20
N VAL A 40 -11.12 -2.25 9.88
CA VAL A 40 -9.86 -1.80 9.28
C VAL A 40 -9.09 -3.02 8.78
N VAL A 41 -8.70 -2.99 7.52
CA VAL A 41 -7.72 -3.90 6.94
C VAL A 41 -6.37 -3.20 6.91
N ARG A 42 -5.34 -3.85 7.45
CA ARG A 42 -3.95 -3.38 7.43
C ARG A 42 -3.10 -4.25 6.53
N PHE A 43 -2.38 -3.62 5.60
CA PHE A 43 -1.22 -4.21 4.94
C PHE A 43 0.06 -3.55 5.47
N THR A 44 0.99 -4.37 5.94
CA THR A 44 2.35 -3.95 6.27
C THR A 44 3.29 -4.54 5.23
N ALA A 45 3.95 -3.68 4.47
CA ALA A 45 4.93 -4.03 3.44
C ALA A 45 6.32 -3.53 3.90
N PRO A 46 7.07 -4.34 4.67
CA PRO A 46 8.39 -3.96 5.19
C PRO A 46 9.52 -4.00 4.15
N GLU A 47 9.23 -4.56 2.97
CA GLU A 47 10.21 -4.83 1.91
C GLU A 47 10.07 -3.87 0.72
N PHE A 48 9.42 -2.72 0.90
CA PHE A 48 9.23 -1.77 -0.18
C PHE A 48 10.56 -1.13 -0.59
N THR A 49 10.77 -0.99 -1.90
CA THR A 49 11.95 -0.31 -2.47
C THR A 49 11.66 0.32 -3.82
N SER A 50 12.31 1.44 -4.10
CA SER A 50 12.31 2.15 -5.38
C SER A 50 13.69 2.75 -5.66
N LEU A 51 13.86 3.41 -6.80
CA LEU A 51 15.10 4.14 -7.10
C LEU A 51 14.93 5.65 -6.88
N CYS A 52 15.98 6.29 -6.39
CA CYS A 52 16.08 7.75 -6.41
C CYS A 52 16.18 8.23 -7.87
N PRO A 53 15.28 9.11 -8.35
CA PRO A 53 15.27 9.53 -9.76
C PRO A 53 16.53 10.31 -10.17
N MET A 54 17.23 10.93 -9.21
CA MET A 54 18.42 11.74 -9.47
C MET A 54 19.71 10.92 -9.50
N THR A 55 19.82 9.89 -8.65
CA THR A 55 21.07 9.16 -8.42
C THR A 55 21.02 7.70 -8.84
N GLY A 56 19.83 7.15 -9.07
CA GLY A 56 19.62 5.72 -9.35
C GLY A 56 19.90 4.80 -8.16
N GLN A 57 20.19 5.35 -6.97
CA GLN A 57 20.41 4.53 -5.78
C GLN A 57 19.08 3.98 -5.25
N PRO A 58 19.05 2.74 -4.72
CA PRO A 58 17.84 2.16 -4.16
C PRO A 58 17.50 2.76 -2.81
N ASP A 59 16.25 3.18 -2.65
CA ASP A 59 15.63 3.65 -1.41
C ASP A 59 14.71 2.56 -0.86
N PHE A 60 14.54 2.51 0.45
CA PHE A 60 13.78 1.47 1.14
C PHE A 60 12.77 2.10 2.10
N ALA A 61 11.61 1.46 2.26
CA ALA A 61 10.59 1.92 3.19
C ALA A 61 9.82 0.76 3.84
N HIS A 62 9.30 1.02 5.04
CA HIS A 62 8.17 0.28 5.58
C HIS A 62 6.89 1.00 5.17
N ILE A 63 6.07 0.38 4.33
CA ILE A 63 4.75 0.93 3.97
C ILE A 63 3.67 0.26 4.80
N VAL A 64 2.85 1.07 5.48
CA VAL A 64 1.66 0.63 6.19
C VAL A 64 0.44 1.28 5.55
N ILE A 65 -0.48 0.45 5.05
CA ILE A 65 -1.74 0.88 4.45
C ILE A 65 -2.86 0.36 5.34
N ASP A 66 -3.68 1.28 5.85
CA ASP A 66 -4.91 0.95 6.55
C ASP A 66 -6.10 1.46 5.73
N TYR A 67 -7.12 0.64 5.54
CA TYR A 67 -8.35 1.10 4.90
C TYR A 67 -9.59 0.42 5.46
N ILE A 68 -10.71 1.10 5.34
CA ILE A 68 -12.04 0.56 5.59
C ILE A 68 -12.66 0.27 4.23
N PRO A 69 -12.98 -0.99 3.91
CA PRO A 69 -13.52 -1.34 2.61
C PRO A 69 -14.91 -0.72 2.41
N GLY A 70 -15.19 -0.36 1.16
CA GLY A 70 -16.55 -0.24 0.66
C GLY A 70 -17.06 -1.63 0.27
N GLU A 71 -17.35 -1.81 -1.01
CA GLU A 71 -17.78 -3.10 -1.57
C GLU A 71 -16.62 -4.05 -1.89
N TRP A 72 -15.37 -3.55 -1.87
CA TRP A 72 -14.21 -4.25 -2.41
C TRP A 72 -13.05 -4.33 -1.41
N LEU A 73 -12.32 -5.43 -1.49
CA LEU A 73 -11.01 -5.64 -0.86
C LEU A 73 -9.95 -5.74 -1.96
N VAL A 74 -8.75 -5.17 -1.74
CA VAL A 74 -7.63 -5.39 -2.64
C VAL A 74 -7.10 -6.81 -2.48
N GLU A 75 -6.80 -7.46 -3.60
CA GLU A 75 -6.21 -8.79 -3.60
C GLU A 75 -4.71 -8.70 -3.28
N SER A 76 -4.29 -9.44 -2.25
CA SER A 76 -2.95 -9.36 -1.65
C SER A 76 -1.79 -9.66 -2.62
N LYS A 77 -1.92 -10.62 -3.55
CA LYS A 77 -0.86 -10.95 -4.51
C LYS A 77 -0.71 -9.82 -5.53
N SER A 78 -1.81 -9.26 -6.04
CA SER A 78 -1.79 -8.12 -6.95
C SER A 78 -1.18 -6.89 -6.29
N LEU A 79 -1.50 -6.63 -5.01
CA LEU A 79 -0.87 -5.56 -4.22
C LEU A 79 0.64 -5.77 -4.09
N LYS A 80 1.07 -6.99 -3.77
CA LYS A 80 2.51 -7.32 -3.72
C LYS A 80 3.20 -7.04 -5.06
N LEU A 81 2.61 -7.51 -6.17
CA LEU A 81 3.18 -7.30 -7.50
C LEU A 81 3.19 -5.82 -7.90
N PHE A 82 2.17 -5.06 -7.53
CA PHE A 82 2.15 -3.61 -7.67
C PHE A 82 3.29 -2.95 -6.90
N LEU A 83 3.47 -3.25 -5.62
CA LEU A 83 4.58 -2.69 -4.83
C LEU A 83 5.96 -3.11 -5.38
N HIS A 84 6.09 -4.33 -5.89
CA HIS A 84 7.34 -4.79 -6.49
C HIS A 84 7.69 -4.08 -7.81
N SER A 85 6.69 -3.57 -8.54
CA SER A 85 6.92 -2.85 -9.80
C SER A 85 7.71 -1.54 -9.62
N PHE A 86 7.79 -1.03 -8.39
CA PHE A 86 8.60 0.15 -8.05
C PHE A 86 10.10 -0.14 -7.96
N ARG A 87 10.51 -1.42 -7.82
CA ARG A 87 11.89 -1.82 -7.50
C ARG A 87 12.97 -1.16 -8.38
N ASN A 88 12.67 -1.02 -9.67
CA ASN A 88 13.57 -0.41 -10.66
C ASN A 88 13.01 0.89 -11.25
N HIS A 89 12.03 1.50 -10.59
CA HIS A 89 11.36 2.73 -11.02
C HIS A 89 11.88 3.92 -10.20
N GLY A 90 12.19 5.01 -10.89
CA GLY A 90 12.68 6.25 -10.29
C GLY A 90 11.53 7.13 -9.81
N ALA A 91 11.37 7.33 -8.50
CA ALA A 91 10.33 8.20 -7.93
C ALA A 91 10.78 8.87 -6.64
N PHE A 92 10.30 10.08 -6.38
CA PHE A 92 10.45 10.71 -5.07
C PHE A 92 9.61 9.98 -4.02
N HIS A 93 10.03 10.07 -2.76
CA HIS A 93 9.41 9.34 -1.65
C HIS A 93 7.94 9.75 -1.49
N GLU A 94 7.66 11.04 -1.61
CA GLU A 94 6.33 11.65 -1.53
C GLU A 94 5.42 11.17 -2.66
N ASP A 95 5.90 11.30 -3.91
CA ASP A 95 5.15 10.92 -5.10
C ASP A 95 4.79 9.44 -5.08
N CYS A 96 5.77 8.58 -4.80
CA CYS A 96 5.57 7.14 -4.72
C CYS A 96 4.54 6.77 -3.64
N SER A 97 4.67 7.35 -2.43
CA SER A 97 3.78 7.04 -1.30
C SER A 97 2.34 7.45 -1.58
N VAL A 98 2.13 8.68 -2.06
CA VAL A 98 0.78 9.17 -2.38
C VAL A 98 0.21 8.46 -3.59
N TYR A 99 1.02 8.11 -4.59
CA TYR A 99 0.58 7.36 -5.77
C TYR A 99 0.06 5.97 -5.41
N ILE A 100 0.77 5.23 -4.55
CA ILE A 100 0.31 3.92 -4.04
C ILE A 100 -1.09 4.05 -3.42
N ALA A 101 -1.28 5.02 -2.52
CA ALA A 101 -2.56 5.23 -1.87
C ALA A 101 -3.67 5.60 -2.87
N LYS A 102 -3.40 6.50 -3.82
CA LYS A 102 -4.36 6.91 -4.84
C LYS A 102 -4.78 5.75 -5.76
N ARG A 103 -3.85 4.89 -6.17
CA ARG A 103 -4.16 3.70 -6.99
C ARG A 103 -5.06 2.72 -6.25
N ILE A 104 -4.88 2.55 -4.95
CA ILE A 104 -5.76 1.71 -4.12
C ILE A 104 -7.14 2.37 -3.94
N VAL A 105 -7.20 3.69 -3.73
CA VAL A 105 -8.47 4.43 -3.66
C VAL A 105 -9.25 4.29 -4.97
N GLU A 106 -8.61 4.50 -6.12
CA GLU A 106 -9.23 4.36 -7.44
C GLU A 106 -9.77 2.94 -7.69
N LEU A 107 -9.02 1.92 -7.27
CA LEU A 107 -9.43 0.53 -7.41
C LEU A 107 -10.67 0.18 -6.58
N LEU A 108 -10.68 0.62 -5.32
CA LEU A 108 -11.60 0.10 -4.31
C LEU A 108 -12.78 1.01 -3.98
N ASP A 109 -12.65 2.32 -4.19
CA ASP A 109 -13.53 3.34 -3.63
C ASP A 109 -13.81 3.09 -2.12
N PRO A 110 -12.75 3.07 -1.28
CA PRO A 110 -12.90 2.70 0.12
C PRO A 110 -13.61 3.82 0.90
N LYS A 111 -14.31 3.45 1.97
CA LYS A 111 -14.91 4.44 2.90
C LYS A 111 -13.86 5.38 3.48
N TRP A 112 -12.67 4.84 3.74
CA TRP A 112 -11.52 5.58 4.24
C TRP A 112 -10.23 4.82 3.98
N LEU A 113 -9.13 5.54 3.75
CA LEU A 113 -7.79 4.97 3.64
C LEU A 113 -6.76 5.93 4.25
N ARG A 114 -5.75 5.38 4.92
CA ARG A 114 -4.48 6.06 5.20
C ARG A 114 -3.29 5.23 4.76
N ILE A 115 -2.21 5.93 4.45
CA ILE A 115 -0.88 5.36 4.23
C ILE A 115 0.11 6.05 5.16
N GLY A 116 1.03 5.26 5.73
CA GLY A 116 2.28 5.74 6.30
C GLY A 116 3.43 5.03 5.61
N ALA A 117 4.28 5.79 4.94
CA ALA A 117 5.49 5.30 4.32
C ALA A 117 6.69 5.81 5.13
N TYR A 118 7.33 4.88 5.84
CA TYR A 118 8.43 5.17 6.74
C TYR A 118 9.74 4.87 6.01
N TRP A 119 10.39 5.92 5.51
CA TRP A 119 11.53 5.80 4.60
C TRP A 119 12.86 5.73 5.36
N TYR A 120 13.77 4.92 4.84
CA TYR A 120 15.09 4.75 5.42
C TYR A 120 15.92 6.02 5.15
N PRO A 121 16.75 6.44 6.10
CA PRO A 121 17.40 7.73 6.03
C PRO A 121 18.43 7.82 4.91
N ARG A 122 18.46 8.97 4.24
CA ARG A 122 19.59 9.43 3.42
C ARG A 122 20.31 10.54 4.16
N GLY A 123 21.62 10.40 4.33
CA GLY A 123 22.41 11.35 5.14
C GLY A 123 21.96 11.44 6.61
N GLY A 124 21.34 10.37 7.15
CA GLY A 124 20.82 10.36 8.51
C GLY A 124 19.44 11.00 8.69
N ILE A 125 18.76 11.38 7.61
CA ILE A 125 17.46 12.05 7.63
C ILE A 125 16.42 11.17 6.91
N PRO A 126 15.45 10.57 7.63
CA PRO A 126 14.31 9.90 7.02
C PRO A 126 13.30 10.94 6.49
N ILE A 127 12.53 10.55 5.48
CA ILE A 127 11.41 11.36 4.97
C ILE A 127 10.16 10.49 5.07
N ASP A 128 9.54 10.49 6.25
CA ASP A 128 8.30 9.74 6.44
C ASP A 128 7.12 10.49 5.82
N VAL A 129 6.31 9.79 5.04
CA VAL A 129 5.19 10.36 4.30
C VAL A 129 3.88 9.78 4.80
N PHE A 130 2.99 10.66 5.28
CA PHE A 130 1.68 10.29 5.80
C PHE A 130 0.58 10.96 5.00
N TRP A 131 -0.43 10.19 4.59
CA TRP A 131 -1.59 10.72 3.90
C TRP A 131 -2.84 9.90 4.22
N GLN A 132 -4.00 10.54 4.22
CA GLN A 132 -5.29 9.89 4.37
C GLN A 132 -6.37 10.61 3.58
N THR A 133 -7.42 9.89 3.17
CA THR A 133 -8.52 10.43 2.35
C THR A 133 -9.37 11.45 3.10
N SER A 134 -9.62 11.20 4.39
CA SER A 134 -10.43 12.04 5.27
C SER A 134 -10.13 11.72 6.74
N LYS A 135 -10.88 12.31 7.68
CA LYS A 135 -10.85 11.86 9.08
C LYS A 135 -11.36 10.41 9.16
N PRO A 136 -10.76 9.54 9.99
CA PRO A 136 -11.29 8.20 10.19
C PRO A 136 -12.76 8.25 10.65
N PRO A 137 -13.64 7.37 10.13
CA PRO A 137 -15.01 7.27 10.61
C PRO A 137 -15.08 7.04 12.13
N GLU A 138 -16.11 7.62 12.75
CA GLU A 138 -16.31 7.52 14.19
C GLU A 138 -16.57 6.06 14.63
N GLY A 139 -16.08 5.68 15.80
CA GLY A 139 -16.30 4.34 16.37
C GLY A 139 -15.43 3.23 15.78
N VAL A 140 -14.61 3.52 14.76
CA VAL A 140 -13.69 2.54 14.18
C VAL A 140 -12.49 2.31 15.08
N TRP A 141 -12.16 1.05 15.34
CA TRP A 141 -10.89 0.71 15.99
C TRP A 141 -9.73 0.87 15.00
N LEU A 142 -8.96 1.93 15.18
CA LEU A 142 -7.79 2.24 14.38
C LEU A 142 -6.51 2.23 15.25
N PRO A 143 -5.75 1.12 15.29
CA PRO A 143 -4.52 1.06 16.07
C PRO A 143 -3.42 1.93 15.45
N ASP A 144 -2.46 2.35 16.28
CA ASP A 144 -1.22 2.99 15.80
C ASP A 144 -0.52 2.08 14.75
N GLN A 145 0.20 2.68 13.79
CA GLN A 145 0.87 1.90 12.74
C GLN A 145 2.03 1.06 13.30
N GLY A 146 2.58 1.42 14.46
CA GLY A 146 3.54 0.61 15.19
C GLY A 146 4.93 0.55 14.55
N VAL A 147 5.18 1.33 13.51
CA VAL A 147 6.50 1.46 12.90
C VAL A 147 7.30 2.46 13.72
N ALA A 148 8.39 1.99 14.31
CA ALA A 148 9.30 2.87 15.04
C ALA A 148 9.90 3.89 14.05
N THR A 149 9.86 5.16 14.41
CA THR A 149 10.62 6.19 13.69
C THR A 149 12.10 5.83 13.70
N TYR A 150 12.82 6.23 12.65
CA TYR A 150 14.26 6.02 12.60
C TYR A 150 14.90 6.58 13.87
N ARG A 151 15.47 5.69 14.67
CA ARG A 151 16.40 6.06 15.71
C ARG A 151 17.78 5.97 15.09
N GLY A 152 18.56 7.02 15.28
CA GLY A 152 19.96 7.03 14.88
C GLY A 152 20.76 5.94 15.59
N ARG A 153 22.06 6.14 15.74
CA ARG A 153 22.82 5.31 16.69
C ARG A 153 22.44 5.73 18.12
N GLY A 154 21.35 5.20 18.66
CA GLY A 154 20.85 5.49 20.02
C GLY A 154 19.38 5.20 20.24
#